data_AF-A0AA95SAK4-F1
#
_entry.id   AF-A0AA95SAK4-F1
#
_cell.length_a   1.000
_cell.length_b   1.000
_cell.length_c   1.000
_cell.angle_alpha   90.00
_cell.angle_beta   90.00
_cell.angle_gamma   90.00
#
_symmetry.space_group_name_H-M   'P 1'
#
loop_
_entity.id
_entity.type
_entity.pdbx_description
1 polymer ?
#
loop_
_entity_poly.entity_id
_entity_poly.type
_entity_poly.pdbx_seq_one_letter_code
_entity_poly.pdbx_strand_id
1 'polypeptide(L)'
;MADYPRTGLRIRCEQGVHPEVKRACLEFAKWLRKEFEFPIRVVVYLKKDYQIKNKFTNELVSATFCAPFDKREEPYIRIATGDYRELLEENGQDDALAAILGSIAHEMGHYYQWIDDLDLDRAKRF
;
A
#
# COMPACT_ATOMS: atom_id res chain seq x y z
N MET A 1 -18.66 -13.95 21.54
CA MET A 1 -18.59 -14.00 20.06
C MET A 1 -17.16 -13.68 19.69
N ALA A 2 -16.46 -14.57 19.00
CA ALA A 2 -15.08 -14.30 18.60
C ALA A 2 -15.06 -13.07 17.68
N ASP A 3 -14.37 -12.01 18.11
CA ASP A 3 -14.25 -10.75 17.38
C ASP A 3 -13.24 -10.98 16.24
N TYR A 4 -13.74 -11.56 15.15
CA TYR A 4 -12.92 -11.80 13.97
C TYR A 4 -12.58 -10.46 13.32
N PRO A 5 -11.32 -10.28 12.87
CA PRO A 5 -10.94 -9.05 12.19
C PRO A 5 -11.84 -8.85 10.97
N ARG A 6 -12.20 -7.59 10.72
CA ARG A 6 -12.98 -7.23 9.51
C ARG A 6 -12.20 -7.67 8.28
N THR A 7 -12.87 -7.93 7.16
CA THR A 7 -12.24 -8.36 5.91
C THR A 7 -12.18 -7.22 4.88
N GLY A 8 -11.40 -7.40 3.81
CA GLY A 8 -11.40 -6.56 2.62
C GLY A 8 -10.21 -5.62 2.45
N LEU A 9 -10.23 -4.86 1.35
CA LEU A 9 -9.28 -3.78 1.08
C LEU A 9 -10.00 -2.43 1.18
N ARG A 10 -9.44 -1.45 1.88
CA ARG A 10 -10.00 -0.08 1.94
C ARG A 10 -8.97 0.95 1.51
N ILE A 11 -9.36 1.86 0.61
CA ILE A 11 -8.56 3.04 0.29
C ILE A 11 -9.07 4.22 1.10
N ARG A 12 -8.17 4.97 1.73
CA ARG A 12 -8.42 6.29 2.32
C ARG A 12 -7.49 7.30 1.66
N CYS A 13 -8.06 8.40 1.21
CA CYS A 13 -7.36 9.40 0.44
C CYS A 13 -7.29 10.69 1.24
N GLU A 14 -6.09 11.19 1.52
CA GLU A 14 -5.90 12.48 2.18
C GLU A 14 -6.33 13.64 1.28
N GLN A 15 -6.83 14.70 1.90
CA GLN A 15 -7.10 15.96 1.19
C GLN A 15 -5.80 16.52 0.60
N GLY A 16 -5.77 16.73 -0.72
CA GLY A 16 -4.61 17.23 -1.45
C GLY A 16 -3.91 16.20 -2.33
N VAL A 17 -4.26 14.91 -2.22
CA VAL A 17 -3.82 13.89 -3.19
C VAL A 17 -4.39 14.20 -4.58
N HIS A 18 -3.56 14.05 -5.61
CA HIS A 18 -3.95 14.36 -6.98
C HIS A 18 -5.19 13.53 -7.42
N PRO A 19 -6.22 14.14 -8.06
CA PRO A 19 -7.44 13.44 -8.43
C PRO A 19 -7.22 12.21 -9.32
N GLU A 20 -6.26 12.31 -10.24
CA GLU A 20 -5.95 11.21 -11.17
C GLU A 20 -5.29 10.02 -10.46
N VAL A 21 -4.37 10.28 -9.52
CA VAL A 21 -3.79 9.25 -8.66
C VAL A 21 -4.88 8.58 -7.83
N LYS A 22 -5.79 9.38 -7.24
CA LYS A 22 -6.92 8.85 -6.48
C LYS A 22 -7.80 7.94 -7.35
N ARG A 23 -8.14 8.36 -8.58
CA ARG A 23 -8.93 7.58 -9.52
C ARG A 23 -8.26 6.23 -9.83
N ALA A 24 -7.00 6.27 -10.25
CA ALA A 24 -6.22 5.08 -10.60
C ALA A 24 -6.11 4.10 -9.41
N CYS A 25 -5.77 4.59 -8.22
CA CYS A 25 -5.68 3.76 -7.01
C CYS A 25 -7.03 3.12 -6.63
N LEU A 26 -8.15 3.82 -6.81
CA LEU A 26 -9.49 3.28 -6.55
C LEU A 26 -9.88 2.19 -7.55
N GLU A 27 -9.56 2.37 -8.83
CA GLU A 27 -9.78 1.37 -9.88
C GLU A 27 -8.91 0.14 -9.67
N PHE A 28 -7.62 0.34 -9.36
CA PHE A 28 -6.72 -0.75 -9.03
C PHE A 28 -7.19 -1.52 -7.79
N ALA A 29 -7.63 -0.83 -6.73
CA ALA A 29 -8.22 -1.47 -5.57
C ALA A 29 -9.53 -2.23 -5.89
N LYS A 30 -10.32 -1.76 -6.87
CA LYS A 30 -11.51 -2.48 -7.33
C LYS A 30 -11.12 -3.76 -8.05
N TRP A 31 -10.06 -3.74 -8.86
CA TRP A 31 -9.51 -4.93 -9.51
C TRP A 31 -8.93 -5.90 -8.48
N LEU A 32 -8.09 -5.43 -7.55
CA LEU A 32 -7.50 -6.27 -6.49
C LEU A 32 -8.55 -7.03 -5.68
N ARG A 33 -9.68 -6.39 -5.33
CA ARG A 33 -10.78 -7.06 -4.60
C ARG A 33 -11.49 -8.16 -5.39
N LYS A 34 -11.33 -8.21 -6.72
CA LYS A 34 -11.89 -9.27 -7.56
C LYS A 34 -10.93 -10.44 -7.71
N GLU A 35 -9.64 -10.15 -7.79
CA GLU A 35 -8.61 -11.15 -8.08
C GLU A 35 -8.02 -11.79 -6.82
N PHE A 36 -8.13 -11.12 -5.67
CA PHE A 36 -7.52 -11.58 -4.43
C PHE A 36 -8.46 -11.53 -3.22
N GLU A 37 -8.20 -12.42 -2.28
CA GLU A 37 -8.89 -12.48 -0.98
C GLU A 37 -8.19 -11.59 0.05
N PHE A 38 -8.99 -11.01 0.95
CA PHE A 38 -8.50 -10.13 2.03
C PHE A 38 -9.08 -10.58 3.38
N PRO A 39 -8.54 -11.68 3.97
CA PRO A 39 -9.08 -12.28 5.19
C PRO A 39 -8.96 -11.37 6.42
N ILE A 40 -7.98 -10.47 6.43
CA ILE A 40 -7.84 -9.40 7.43
C ILE A 40 -7.84 -8.08 6.69
N ARG A 41 -8.66 -7.14 7.12
CA ARG A 41 -8.83 -5.90 6.38
C ARG A 41 -7.57 -5.07 6.43
N VAL A 42 -7.09 -4.71 5.25
CA VAL A 42 -5.97 -3.78 5.09
C VAL A 42 -6.48 -2.42 4.60
N VAL A 43 -5.97 -1.35 5.22
CA VAL A 43 -6.27 0.03 4.83
C VAL A 43 -5.06 0.65 4.15
N VAL A 44 -5.22 1.08 2.90
CA VAL A 44 -4.21 1.86 2.17
C VAL A 44 -4.54 3.35 2.32
N TYR A 45 -3.61 4.09 2.89
CA TYR A 45 -3.67 5.54 3.02
C TYR A 45 -2.84 6.20 1.91
N LEU A 46 -3.51 6.91 1.01
CA LEU A 46 -2.84 7.79 0.05
C LEU A 46 -2.52 9.12 0.73
N LYS A 47 -1.23 9.46 0.76
CA LYS A 47 -0.66 10.61 1.46
C LYS A 47 -0.21 11.64 0.44
N LYS A 48 -0.52 12.91 0.69
CA LYS A 48 -0.10 14.02 -0.19
C LYS A 48 1.41 14.31 -0.11
N ASP A 49 2.07 13.77 0.90
CA ASP A 49 3.49 13.95 1.16
C ASP A 49 4.34 13.38 0.01
N TYR A 50 5.49 14.01 -0.26
CA TYR A 50 6.45 13.55 -1.29
C TYR A 50 7.06 12.19 -0.92
N GLN A 51 7.38 12.00 0.35
CA GLN A 51 7.86 10.75 0.92
C GLN A 51 7.27 10.56 2.32
N ILE A 52 7.24 9.32 2.78
CA ILE A 52 6.81 8.93 4.12
C ILE A 52 8.03 8.57 4.95
N LYS A 53 8.07 9.05 6.18
CA LYS A 53 9.06 8.58 7.15
C LYS A 53 8.72 7.17 7.64
N ASN A 54 9.63 6.23 7.44
CA ASN A 54 9.57 4.89 8.02
C ASN A 54 9.79 5.01 9.54
N LYS A 55 8.88 4.42 10.33
CA LYS A 55 8.93 4.53 11.80
C LYS A 55 10.07 3.72 12.43
N PHE A 56 10.58 2.72 11.74
CA PHE A 56 11.61 1.81 12.24
C PHE A 56 13.01 2.25 11.79
N THR A 57 13.17 2.59 10.51
CA THR A 57 14.48 2.96 9.95
C THR A 57 14.76 4.47 9.94
N ASN A 58 13.72 5.31 10.13
CA ASN A 58 13.75 6.77 9.94
C ASN A 58 14.02 7.24 8.50
N GLU A 59 14.10 6.33 7.52
CA GLU A 59 14.30 6.67 6.12
C GLU A 59 13.04 7.28 5.50
N LEU A 60 13.25 8.08 4.45
CA LEU A 60 12.17 8.62 3.61
C LEU A 60 11.92 7.66 2.45
N VAL A 61 10.70 7.15 2.34
CA VAL A 61 10.31 6.10 1.40
C VAL A 61 9.01 6.46 0.68
N SER A 62 8.78 5.86 -0.49
CA SER A 62 7.54 6.05 -1.25
C SER A 62 6.35 5.30 -0.64
N ALA A 63 6.60 4.21 0.10
CA ALA A 63 5.57 3.41 0.73
C ALA A 63 6.03 2.73 2.02
N THR A 64 5.07 2.36 2.87
CA THR A 64 5.32 1.53 4.06
C THR A 64 4.13 0.62 4.33
N PHE A 65 4.39 -0.65 4.61
CA PHE A 65 3.48 -1.56 5.28
C PHE A 65 3.74 -1.61 6.79
N CYS A 66 2.67 -1.61 7.58
CA CYS A 66 2.72 -1.78 9.02
C CYS A 66 1.88 -2.99 9.41
N ALA A 67 2.59 -4.02 9.88
CA ALA A 67 2.03 -5.29 10.28
C ALA A 67 2.04 -5.40 11.82
N PRO A 68 0.88 -5.54 12.47
CA PRO A 68 0.84 -5.81 13.90
C PRO A 68 1.26 -7.25 14.19
N PHE A 69 1.73 -7.50 15.42
CA PHE A 69 2.03 -8.86 15.88
C PHE A 69 0.74 -9.68 16.09
N ASP A 70 -0.31 -9.07 16.67
CA ASP A 70 -1.62 -9.71 16.81
C ASP A 70 -2.44 -9.53 15.53
N LYS A 71 -2.86 -10.64 14.90
CA LYS A 71 -3.71 -10.66 13.69
C LYS A 71 -5.13 -10.12 13.93
N ARG A 72 -5.52 -9.87 15.19
CA ARG A 72 -6.77 -9.17 15.52
C ARG A 72 -6.70 -7.67 15.24
N GLU A 73 -5.50 -7.11 15.14
CA GLU A 73 -5.30 -5.72 14.77
C GLU A 73 -5.20 -5.59 13.23
N GLU A 74 -5.84 -4.55 12.67
CA GLU A 74 -5.81 -4.34 11.22
C GLU A 74 -4.46 -3.77 10.78
N PRO A 75 -3.79 -4.40 9.79
CA PRO A 75 -2.60 -3.81 9.19
C PRO A 75 -2.98 -2.60 8.33
N TYR A 76 -1.98 -1.78 8.00
CA TYR A 76 -2.18 -0.67 7.09
C TYR A 76 -0.97 -0.42 6.20
N ILE A 77 -1.25 0.17 5.04
CA ILE A 77 -0.27 0.61 4.06
C ILE A 77 -0.37 2.13 3.95
N ARG A 78 0.76 2.81 3.78
CA ARG A 78 0.82 4.24 3.46
C ARG A 78 1.60 4.41 2.17
N ILE A 79 1.08 5.21 1.25
CA ILE A 79 1.67 5.50 -0.07
C ILE A 79 1.83 7.01 -0.19
N ALA A 80 3.05 7.46 -0.45
CA ALA A 80 3.37 8.83 -0.80
C ALA A 80 2.95 9.06 -2.26
N THR A 81 2.33 10.21 -2.53
CA THR A 81 1.89 10.56 -3.90
C THR A 81 2.27 11.99 -4.28
N GLY A 82 3.10 12.65 -3.46
CA GLY A 82 3.46 14.06 -3.64
C GLY A 82 4.39 14.31 -4.82
N ASP A 83 5.09 13.28 -5.28
CA ASP A 83 6.00 13.25 -6.43
C ASP A 83 5.28 13.06 -7.78
N TYR A 84 3.97 12.79 -7.78
CA TYR A 84 3.22 12.46 -9.01
C TYR A 84 3.38 13.47 -10.14
N ARG A 85 3.46 14.77 -9.84
CA ARG A 85 3.63 15.80 -10.88
C ARG A 85 5.00 15.74 -11.54
N GLU A 86 6.04 15.48 -10.78
CA GLU A 86 7.40 15.30 -11.32
C GLU A 86 7.47 14.03 -12.16
N LEU A 87 6.93 12.91 -11.65
CA LEU A 87 6.84 11.66 -12.41
C LEU A 87 6.05 11.82 -13.71
N LEU A 88 4.97 12.61 -13.70
CA LEU A 88 4.15 12.91 -14.88
C LEU A 88 4.94 13.69 -15.93
N GLU A 89 5.74 14.67 -15.52
CA GLU A 89 6.56 15.49 -16.42
C GLU A 89 7.73 14.67 -17.00
N GLU A 90 8.34 13.81 -16.20
CA GLU A 90 9.51 13.02 -16.61
C GLU A 90 9.16 11.80 -17.47
N ASN A 91 8.11 11.07 -17.09
CA ASN A 91 7.82 9.73 -17.62
C ASN A 91 6.45 9.63 -18.32
N GLY A 92 5.63 10.69 -18.26
CA GLY A 92 4.27 10.66 -18.77
C GLY A 92 3.29 9.95 -17.81
N GLN A 93 2.01 10.00 -18.15
CA GLN A 93 0.93 9.65 -17.23
C GLN A 93 0.92 8.17 -16.85
N ASP A 94 1.06 7.28 -17.83
CA ASP A 94 0.92 5.83 -17.60
C ASP A 94 2.03 5.31 -16.69
N ASP A 95 3.29 5.70 -16.95
CA ASP A 95 4.44 5.32 -16.13
C ASP A 95 4.39 5.95 -14.74
N ALA A 96 3.97 7.22 -14.63
CA ALA A 96 3.79 7.88 -13.34
C ALA A 96 2.73 7.18 -12.45
N LEU A 97 1.60 6.80 -13.04
CA LEU A 97 0.59 6.03 -12.33
C LEU A 97 1.08 4.62 -12.00
N ALA A 98 1.76 3.95 -12.93
CA ALA A 98 2.31 2.61 -12.72
C ALA A 98 3.32 2.57 -11.56
N ALA A 99 4.15 3.61 -11.37
CA ALA A 99 5.06 3.70 -10.23
C ALA A 99 4.33 3.70 -8.87
N ILE A 100 3.24 4.47 -8.77
CA ILE A 100 2.42 4.56 -7.55
C ILE A 100 1.65 3.25 -7.31
N LEU A 101 1.03 2.70 -8.36
CA LEU A 101 0.31 1.42 -8.27
C LEU A 101 1.25 0.26 -7.95
N GLY A 102 2.47 0.28 -8.51
CA GLY A 102 3.54 -0.67 -8.22
C GLY A 102 3.95 -0.63 -6.74
N SER A 103 4.00 0.56 -6.15
CA SER A 103 4.22 0.72 -4.71
C SER A 103 3.10 0.07 -3.87
N ILE A 104 1.82 0.23 -4.28
CA ILE A 104 0.71 -0.48 -3.63
C ILE A 104 0.86 -2.00 -3.77
N ALA A 105 1.20 -2.49 -4.95
CA ALA A 105 1.37 -3.91 -5.22
C ALA A 105 2.52 -4.53 -4.39
N HIS A 106 3.64 -3.80 -4.27
CA HIS A 106 4.78 -4.20 -3.45
C HIS A 106 4.38 -4.40 -1.99
N GLU A 107 3.72 -3.40 -1.39
CA GLU A 107 3.26 -3.49 0.00
C GLU A 107 2.14 -4.52 0.19
N MET A 108 1.34 -4.79 -0.85
CA MET A 108 0.37 -5.89 -0.82
C MET A 108 1.06 -7.26 -0.76
N GLY A 109 2.23 -7.39 -1.40
CA GLY A 109 3.09 -8.56 -1.24
C GLY A 109 3.49 -8.78 0.23
N HIS A 110 3.90 -7.71 0.94
CA HIS A 110 4.18 -7.77 2.37
C HIS A 110 2.95 -8.13 3.22
N TYR A 111 1.76 -7.65 2.82
CA TYR A 111 0.52 -8.07 3.46
C TYR A 111 0.29 -9.58 3.36
N TYR A 112 0.45 -10.19 2.18
CA TYR A 112 0.27 -11.64 2.03
C TYR A 112 1.37 -12.43 2.73
N GLN A 113 2.63 -11.99 2.68
CA GLN A 113 3.72 -12.57 3.47
C GLN A 113 3.38 -12.58 4.96
N TRP A 114 2.84 -11.47 5.47
CA TRP A 114 2.40 -11.40 6.85
C TRP A 114 1.21 -12.31 7.11
N ILE A 115 0.18 -12.38 6.26
CA ILE A 115 -0.97 -13.29 6.46
C ILE A 115 -0.50 -14.75 6.57
N ASP A 116 0.44 -15.15 5.72
CA ASP A 116 0.91 -16.54 5.62
C ASP A 116 2.05 -16.86 6.61
N ASP A 117 2.43 -15.92 7.48
CA ASP A 117 3.58 -16.00 8.39
C ASP A 117 4.89 -16.43 7.68
N LEU A 118 5.05 -15.98 6.43
CA LEU A 118 6.22 -16.26 5.60
C LEU A 118 7.33 -15.27 5.90
N ASP A 119 8.46 -15.77 6.42
CA ASP A 119 9.71 -15.00 6.55
C ASP A 119 10.56 -15.19 5.27
N LEU A 120 10.29 -14.39 4.24
CA LEU A 120 11.07 -14.40 2.99
C LEU A 120 12.31 -13.52 3.05
N ASP A 121 12.52 -12.74 4.12
CA ASP A 121 13.74 -11.95 4.32
C ASP A 121 14.95 -12.84 4.68
N ARG A 122 14.73 -14.08 5.14
CA ARG A 122 15.78 -15.10 5.31
C ARG A 122 16.08 -15.95 4.06
N ALA A 123 15.28 -15.86 3.00
CA ALA A 123 15.40 -16.73 1.82
C ALA A 123 16.25 -16.15 0.67
N LYS A 124 17.16 -15.21 0.95
CA LYS A 124 18.21 -14.79 0.02
C LYS A 124 19.60 -15.22 0.52
N ARG A 125 19.88 -16.53 0.39
CA ARG A 125 21.25 -17.05 0.34
C ARG A 125 21.30 -18.36 -0.43
N PHE A 126 21.29 -18.24 -1.75
CA PHE A 126 21.97 -19.17 -2.65
C PHE A 126 22.91 -18.34 -3.51
#